data_AF-A0A1I6NR03-F1
#
_entry.id   AF-A0A1I6NR03-F1
#
_cell.length_a   1.000
_cell.length_b   1.000
_cell.length_c   1.000
_cell.angle_alpha   90.00
_cell.angle_beta   90.00
_cell.angle_gamma   90.00
#
_symmetry.space_group_name_H-M   'P 1'
#
loop_
_entity.id
_entity.type
_entity.pdbx_description
1 polymer ?
#
loop_
_entity_poly.entity_id
_entity_poly.type
_entity_poly.pdbx_seq_one_letter_code
_entity_poly.pdbx_strand_id
1 'polypeptide(L)' 'MFFIKPQIKLPALPIINIWLQKEYDLLQSEADVIEFIFKKQNEIEITNNVARIKAIEALINPLYSIITNKSYQSKISI' A
#
# COMPACT_ATOMS: atom_id res chain seq x y z
N MET A 1 17.81 -7.05 -13.38
CA MET A 1 17.09 -5.81 -13.03
C MET A 1 17.08 -5.76 -11.51
N PHE A 2 17.76 -4.79 -10.90
CA PHE A 2 17.77 -4.66 -9.44
C PHE A 2 16.42 -4.10 -9.01
N PHE A 3 15.66 -4.87 -8.23
CA PHE A 3 14.44 -4.36 -7.62
C PHE A 3 14.83 -3.29 -6.59
N ILE A 4 14.46 -2.04 -6.86
CA ILE A 4 14.63 -0.95 -5.92
C ILE A 4 13.31 -0.80 -5.18
N LYS A 5 13.30 -1.20 -3.91
CA LYS A 5 12.12 -1.09 -3.06
C LYS A 5 11.68 0.38 -2.96
N PRO A 6 10.42 0.71 -3.28
CA PRO A 6 9.92 2.08 -3.19
C PRO A 6 10.07 2.68 -1.79
N GLN A 7 10.58 3.90 -1.66
CA GLN A 7 10.52 4.59 -0.37
C GLN A 7 9.17 5.29 -0.24
N ILE A 8 8.30 4.77 0.63
CA ILE A 8 6.98 5.36 0.88
C ILE A 8 6.90 5.80 2.33
N LYS A 9 6.58 7.07 2.54
CA LYS A 9 6.27 7.61 3.85
C LYS A 9 4.78 7.38 4.13
N LEU A 10 4.49 6.47 5.06
CA LEU A 10 3.14 6.26 5.55
C LEU A 10 2.64 7.52 6.31
N PRO A 11 1.40 7.99 6.08
CA PRO A 11 0.85 9.15 6.79
C PRO A 11 0.68 8.82 8.27
N ALA A 12 1.12 9.67 9.20
CA ALA A 12 1.20 9.38 10.64
C ALA A 12 -0.11 8.88 11.29
N LEU A 13 -0.37 7.57 11.22
CA LEU A 13 -1.38 6.84 11.97
C LEU A 13 -0.63 5.82 12.85
N PRO A 14 -0.30 6.17 14.10
CA PRO A 14 0.83 5.60 14.82
C PRO A 14 0.73 4.10 15.11
N ILE A 15 -0.47 3.53 15.27
CA ILE A 15 -0.62 2.10 15.60
C ILE A 15 -0.92 1.27 14.35
N ILE A 16 -1.76 1.82 13.47
CA ILE A 16 -2.23 1.15 12.27
C ILE A 16 -1.08 1.02 11.24
N ASN A 17 -0.15 1.98 11.23
CA ASN A 17 0.97 1.90 10.30
C ASN A 17 2.08 0.95 10.71
N ILE A 18 2.20 0.60 12.00
CA ILE A 18 3.33 -0.24 12.44
C ILE A 18 3.24 -1.64 11.81
N TRP A 19 2.04 -2.23 11.75
CA TRP A 19 1.88 -3.55 11.15
C TRP A 19 2.08 -3.48 9.63
N LEU A 20 1.53 -2.45 8.97
CA LEU A 20 1.65 -2.22 7.53
C LEU A 20 3.12 -2.00 7.13
N GLN A 21 3.85 -1.21 7.90
CA GLN A 21 5.28 -0.98 7.70
C GLN A 21 6.09 -2.28 7.86
N LYS A 22 5.80 -3.08 8.89
CA LYS A 22 6.47 -4.37 9.08
C LYS A 22 6.22 -5.34 7.92
N GLU A 23 4.98 -5.48 7.46
CA GLU A 23 4.69 -6.31 6.29
C GLU A 23 5.39 -5.79 5.04
N TYR A 24 5.44 -4.46 4.87
CA TYR A 24 6.17 -3.82 3.77
C TYR A 24 7.67 -4.07 3.84
N ASP A 25 8.26 -4.03 5.03
CA ASP A 25 9.68 -4.29 5.32
C ASP A 25 10.15 -5.68 4.95
N LEU A 26 9.25 -6.65 4.91
CA LEU A 26 9.54 -8.03 4.52
C LEU A 26 9.55 -8.27 3.01
N LEU A 27 9.10 -7.32 2.19
CA LEU A 27 9.04 -7.47 0.73
C LEU A 27 10.44 -7.33 0.12
N GLN A 28 10.87 -8.35 -0.64
CA GLN A 28 12.22 -8.43 -1.21
C GLN A 28 12.24 -8.40 -2.74
N SER A 29 11.11 -8.70 -3.37
CA SER A 29 10.97 -8.76 -4.83
C SER A 29 9.78 -7.94 -5.34
N GLU A 30 9.79 -7.64 -6.64
CA GLU A 30 8.65 -7.00 -7.31
C GLU A 30 7.39 -7.86 -7.23
N ALA A 31 7.53 -9.18 -7.35
CA ALA A 31 6.44 -10.13 -7.21
C ALA A 31 5.82 -10.05 -5.80
N ASP A 32 6.65 -9.95 -4.75
CA ASP A 32 6.17 -9.81 -3.37
C ASP A 32 5.35 -8.52 -3.21
N VAL A 33 5.76 -7.42 -3.85
CA VAL A 33 5.02 -6.17 -3.78
C VAL A 33 3.68 -6.27 -4.50
N ILE A 34 3.64 -6.92 -5.66
CA ILE A 34 2.39 -7.14 -6.39
C ILE A 34 1.43 -8.01 -5.56
N GLU A 35 1.90 -9.13 -5.02
CA GLU A 35 1.11 -9.99 -4.13
C GLU A 35 0.62 -9.24 -2.89
N PHE A 36 1.48 -8.41 -2.31
CA PHE A 36 1.13 -7.56 -1.17
C PHE A 36 0.00 -6.57 -1.52
N ILE A 37 0.08 -5.89 -2.67
CA ILE A 37 -0.97 -4.98 -3.13
C ILE A 37 -2.31 -5.72 -3.27
N PHE A 38 -2.34 -6.88 -3.94
CA PHE A 38 -3.56 -7.66 -4.11
C PHE A 38 -4.14 -8.12 -2.78
N LYS A 39 -3.30 -8.65 -1.89
CA LYS A 39 -3.73 -9.07 -0.54
C LYS A 39 -4.36 -7.92 0.23
N LYS A 40 -3.78 -6.72 0.14
CA LYS A 40 -4.27 -5.52 0.82
C LYS A 40 -5.52 -4.91 0.18
N GLN A 41 -5.68 -5.03 -1.13
CA GLN A 41 -6.94 -4.69 -1.80
C GLN A 41 -8.10 -5.58 -1.34
N ASN A 42 -7.89 -6.90 -1.30
CA ASN A 42 -8.88 -7.83 -0.77
C ASN A 42 -9.21 -7.52 0.70
N GLU A 43 -8.22 -7.10 1.49
CA GLU A 43 -8.41 -6.68 2.89
C GLU A 43 -9.31 -5.44 3.00
N ILE A 44 -9.21 -4.47 2.07
CA ILE A 44 -10.10 -3.31 2.01
C ILE A 44 -11.55 -3.74 1.73
N GLU A 45 -11.75 -4.67 0.80
CA GLU A 45 -13.10 -5.13 0.40
C GLU A 45 -13.86 -5.84 1.54
N ILE A 46 -13.14 -6.51 2.45
CA ILE A 46 -13.73 -7.27 3.55
C ILE A 46 -13.78 -6.49 4.87
N THR A 47 -13.08 -5.36 4.99
CA THR A 47 -13.01 -4.60 6.25
C THR A 47 -13.98 -3.42 6.23
N ASN A 48 -14.70 -3.21 7.34
CA ASN A 48 -15.59 -2.06 7.50
C ASN A 48 -14.93 -0.90 8.28
N ASN A 49 -13.67 -1.08 8.71
CA ASN A 49 -12.95 -0.07 9.48
C ASN A 49 -12.34 0.99 8.55
N VAL A 50 -12.98 2.16 8.49
CA VAL A 50 -12.56 3.29 7.64
C VAL A 50 -11.12 3.74 7.90
N ALA A 51 -10.65 3.71 9.16
CA ALA A 51 -9.27 4.09 9.48
C ALA A 51 -8.26 3.08 8.93
N ARG A 52 -8.61 1.77 8.96
CA ARG A 52 -7.81 0.70 8.36
C ARG A 52 -7.77 0.80 6.84
N ILE A 53 -8.92 1.05 6.21
CA ILE A 53 -9.02 1.25 4.75
C ILE A 53 -8.09 2.40 4.33
N LYS A 54 -8.24 3.57 4.95
CA LYS A 54 -7.43 4.76 4.61
C LYS A 54 -5.92 4.54 4.79
N ALA A 55 -5.52 3.82 5.83
CA ALA A 55 -4.11 3.50 6.06
C ALA A 55 -3.55 2.55 5.00
N ILE A 56 -4.34 1.54 4.61
CA ILE A 56 -3.95 0.62 3.54
C ILE A 56 -3.86 1.37 2.21
N GLU A 57 -4.89 2.13 1.84
CA GLU A 57 -4.94 2.94 0.61
C GLU A 57 -3.76 3.90 0.49
N ALA A 58 -3.38 4.57 1.58
CA ALA A 58 -2.24 5.47 1.61
C ALA A 58 -0.90 4.77 1.32
N LEU A 59 -0.79 3.46 1.55
CA LEU A 59 0.38 2.66 1.19
C LEU A 59 0.28 2.08 -0.22
N ILE A 60 -0.83 1.43 -0.55
CA ILE A 60 -0.94 0.64 -1.79
C ILE A 60 -1.08 1.51 -3.03
N ASN A 61 -1.75 2.66 -2.96
CA ASN A 61 -1.95 3.54 -4.10
C ASN A 61 -0.63 4.11 -4.65
N PRO A 62 0.30 4.62 -3.81
CA PRO A 62 1.62 5.00 -4.28
C PRO A 62 2.45 3.79 -4.74
N LEU A 63 2.40 2.64 -4.05
CA LEU A 63 3.10 1.42 -4.51
C LEU A 63 2.68 1.01 -5.91
N TYR A 64 1.37 0.90 -6.13
CA TYR A 64 0.79 0.54 -7.41
C TYR A 64 1.17 1.54 -8.50
N SER A 65 1.16 2.84 -8.18
CA SER A 65 1.56 3.87 -9.14
C SER A 65 3.02 3.74 -9.58
N ILE A 66 3.92 3.43 -8.63
CA ILE A 66 5.35 3.28 -8.88
C ILE A 66 5.62 2.04 -9.74
N ILE A 67 4.98 0.92 -9.45
CA ILE A 67 5.17 -0.34 -10.18
C ILE A 67 4.57 -0.27 -11.58
N THR A 68 3.36 0.28 -11.71
CA THR A 68 2.63 0.29 -13.00
C THR A 68 2.95 1.51 -13.85
N ASN A 69 3.70 2.48 -13.32
CA ASN A 69 3.93 3.79 -13.92
C ASN A 69 2.62 4.51 -14.33
N LYS A 70 1.52 4.22 -13.64
CA LYS A 70 0.21 4.85 -13.83
C LYS A 70 -0.10 5.69 -12.61
N SER A 71 -0.43 6.97 -12.79
CA SER A 71 -0.90 7.77 -11.66
C SER A 71 -2.21 7.20 -11.13
N TYR A 72 -2.26 6.81 -9.85
CA TYR A 72 -3.51 6.66 -9.12
C TYR A 72 -4.10 8.06 -8.89
N GLN A 73 -4.54 8.71 -9.97
CA GLN A 73 -5.32 9.94 -9.87
C GLN A 73 -6.68 9.56 -9.28
N SER A 74 -6.69 9.56 -7.95
CA SER A 74 -7.77 9.96 -7.08
C SER A 74 -9.15 10.04 -7.76
N LYS A 75 -9.87 8.93 -7.78
CA LYS A 75 -11.33 8.96 -7.59
C LYS A 75 -11.60 9.32 -6.12
N ILE A 76 -11.19 10.52 -5.73
CA ILE A 76 -11.68 11.22 -4.53
C ILE A 76 -12.00 12.62 -5.02
N SER A 77 -13.04 12.72 -5.86
CA SER A 77 -13.81 13.95 -5.95
C SER A 77 -14.72 13.96 -4.72
N ILE A 78 -14.48 14.96 -3.87
CA ILE A 78 -15.28 15.34 -2.71
C ILE A 78 -16.72 15.62 -3.17
#